data_AF-A0A072P7Q4-F1
#
_entry.id   AF-A0A072P7Q4-F1
#
_cell.length_a   1.000
_cell.length_b   1.000
_cell.length_c   1.000
_cell.angle_alpha   90.00
_cell.angle_beta   90.00
_cell.angle_gamma   90.00
#
_symmetry.space_group_name_H-M   'P 1'
#
loop_
_entity.id
_entity.type
_entity.pdbx_description
1 polymer ?
#
loop_
_entity_poly.entity_id
_entity_poly.type
_entity_poly.pdbx_seq_one_letter_code
_entity_poly.pdbx_strand_id
1 'polypeptide(L)'
;MMDGLLRVFVCHVYPLLPVLDLANFLGAVNGTNSDSISLVLFQAVMFAGVAFADLYHLLQEGFRSYNDAPKIFFDRVTLLYEMDVESNPTTMIQILLLMTYWYGQQNVTKGRFYWLRIAFSLATDIGLDRQHQFSNQSVRQRMRQKLWYCCLMRDKLLSITERRQNAHCCHHENLEGLDPDDFEDAALSQA
;
A
#
# COMPACT_ATOMS: atom_id res chain seq x y z
N MET A 1 18.12 -6.13 -8.99
CA MET A 1 17.31 -5.18 -8.20
C MET A 1 15.81 -5.50 -8.09
N MET A 2 15.04 -5.54 -9.19
CA MET A 2 13.57 -5.50 -9.10
C MET A 2 12.96 -6.70 -8.37
N ASP A 3 13.37 -7.92 -8.72
CA ASP A 3 12.88 -9.15 -8.06
C ASP A 3 13.21 -9.18 -6.57
N GLY A 4 14.37 -8.64 -6.19
CA GLY A 4 14.80 -8.54 -4.79
C GLY A 4 13.93 -7.58 -3.98
N LEU A 5 13.66 -6.39 -4.50
CA LEU A 5 12.78 -5.41 -3.84
C LEU A 5 11.33 -5.89 -3.78
N LEU A 6 10.86 -6.56 -4.83
CA LEU A 6 9.54 -7.15 -4.87
C LEU A 6 9.40 -8.29 -3.84
N ARG A 7 10.43 -9.14 -3.68
CA ARG A 7 10.47 -10.13 -2.60
C ARG A 7 10.43 -9.47 -1.22
N VAL A 8 11.23 -8.43 -1.01
CA VAL A 8 11.24 -7.67 0.26
C VAL A 8 9.86 -7.07 0.55
N PHE A 9 9.19 -6.52 -0.45
CA PHE A 9 7.82 -6.04 -0.32
C PHE A 9 6.86 -7.15 0.13
N VAL A 10 6.91 -8.31 -0.52
CA VAL A 10 6.06 -9.47 -0.18
C VAL A 10 6.32 -9.96 1.25
N CYS A 11 7.58 -9.96 1.70
CA CYS A 11 7.92 -10.47 3.04
C CYS A 11 7.68 -9.46 4.17
N HIS A 12 7.82 -8.15 3.92
CA HIS A 12 7.83 -7.14 4.99
C HIS A 12 6.67 -6.14 4.96
N VAL A 13 6.13 -5.85 3.77
CA VAL A 13 5.07 -4.85 3.60
C VAL A 13 3.71 -5.52 3.47
N TYR A 14 3.58 -6.45 2.53
CA TYR A 14 2.32 -7.11 2.22
C TYR A 14 1.62 -7.74 3.45
N PRO A 15 2.32 -8.41 4.39
CA PRO A 15 1.65 -9.02 5.55
C PRO A 15 1.01 -8.01 6.50
N LEU A 16 1.50 -6.76 6.52
CA LEU A 16 0.98 -5.69 7.36
C LEU A 16 0.01 -4.77 6.61
N LEU A 17 0.10 -4.75 5.27
CA LEU A 17 -0.66 -3.86 4.41
C LEU A 17 -1.00 -4.56 3.09
N PRO A 18 -1.93 -5.54 3.09
CA PRO A 18 -2.27 -6.36 1.93
C PRO A 18 -3.16 -5.61 0.93
N VAL A 19 -2.66 -4.50 0.37
CA VAL A 19 -3.43 -3.58 -0.48
C VAL A 19 -3.64 -4.09 -1.90
N LEU A 20 -2.96 -5.16 -2.30
CA LEU A 20 -2.95 -5.69 -3.67
C LEU A 20 -3.61 -7.05 -3.76
N ASP A 21 -4.01 -7.44 -4.98
CA ASP A 21 -4.19 -8.85 -5.32
C ASP A 21 -2.81 -9.32 -5.71
N LEU A 22 -2.13 -10.03 -4.79
CA LEU A 22 -0.72 -10.31 -4.97
C LEU A 22 -0.50 -11.25 -6.15
N ALA A 23 -1.35 -12.27 -6.30
CA ALA A 23 -1.30 -13.20 -7.42
C ALA A 23 -1.41 -12.47 -8.77
N ASN A 24 -2.39 -11.59 -8.91
CA ASN A 24 -2.56 -10.83 -10.15
C ASN A 24 -1.40 -9.86 -10.39
N PHE A 25 -0.98 -9.13 -9.36
CA PHE A 25 0.13 -8.18 -9.47
C PHE A 25 1.43 -8.87 -9.90
N LEU A 26 1.82 -9.96 -9.24
CA LEU A 26 3.02 -10.72 -9.61
C LEU A 26 2.89 -11.34 -11.00
N GLY A 27 1.69 -11.81 -11.32
CA GLY A 27 1.40 -12.38 -12.62
C GLY A 27 1.67 -11.40 -13.76
N ALA A 28 1.24 -10.15 -13.58
CA ALA A 28 1.38 -9.08 -14.55
C ALA A 28 2.81 -8.52 -14.62
N VAL A 29 3.53 -8.43 -13.49
CA VAL A 29 4.96 -8.05 -13.50
C VAL A 29 5.80 -9.07 -14.27
N ASN A 30 5.50 -10.36 -14.09
CA ASN A 30 6.23 -11.45 -14.73
C ASN A 30 5.76 -11.73 -16.17
N GLY A 31 4.72 -11.03 -16.66
CA GLY A 31 4.12 -11.28 -17.98
C GLY A 31 3.47 -12.66 -18.12
N THR A 32 3.10 -13.27 -16.99
CA THR A 32 2.45 -14.60 -16.94
C THR A 32 0.93 -14.53 -17.07
N ASN A 33 0.36 -13.34 -16.91
CA ASN A 33 -1.05 -13.05 -17.22
C ASN A 33 -1.16 -11.88 -18.21
N SER A 34 -2.38 -11.61 -18.68
CA SER A 34 -2.69 -10.54 -19.63
C SER A 34 -2.99 -9.20 -18.99
N ASP A 35 -2.87 -9.10 -17.67
CA ASP A 35 -3.32 -7.93 -16.93
C ASP A 35 -2.25 -6.84 -16.96
N SER A 36 -2.68 -5.58 -17.05
CA SER A 36 -1.78 -4.44 -17.01
C SER A 36 -1.81 -3.81 -15.63
N ILE A 37 -0.63 -3.42 -15.13
CA ILE A 37 -0.49 -2.74 -13.84
C ILE A 37 -0.21 -1.27 -14.11
N SER A 38 -0.82 -0.41 -13.29
CA SER A 38 -0.45 1.00 -13.24
C SER A 38 1.04 1.16 -12.97
N LEU A 39 1.70 1.97 -13.81
CA LEU A 39 3.11 2.31 -13.60
C LEU A 39 3.33 2.97 -12.23
N VAL A 40 2.38 3.80 -11.79
CA VAL A 40 2.47 4.50 -10.50
C VAL A 40 2.38 3.51 -9.36
N LEU A 41 1.46 2.53 -9.45
CA LEU A 41 1.34 1.46 -8.48
C LEU A 41 2.61 0.61 -8.40
N PHE A 42 3.17 0.24 -9.55
CA PHE A 42 4.43 -0.49 -9.59
C PHE A 42 5.54 0.28 -8.88
N GLN A 43 5.73 1.57 -9.19
CA GLN A 43 6.73 2.40 -8.52
C GLN A 43 6.47 2.51 -7.01
N ALA A 44 5.20 2.59 -6.58
CA ALA A 44 4.82 2.63 -5.17
C ALA A 44 5.14 1.33 -4.42
N VAL A 45 5.01 0.18 -5.08
CA VAL A 45 5.42 -1.12 -4.52
C VAL A 45 6.93 -1.19 -4.36
N MET A 46 7.69 -0.78 -5.39
CA MET A 46 9.14 -0.72 -5.32
C MET A 46 9.63 0.21 -4.21
N PHE A 47 8.96 1.37 -4.08
CA PHE A 47 9.17 2.31 -2.99
C PHE A 47 8.93 1.69 -1.60
N ALA A 48 7.80 1.01 -1.41
CA ALA A 48 7.52 0.39 -0.12
C ALA A 48 8.52 -0.74 0.21
N GLY A 49 8.94 -1.51 -0.80
CA GLY A 49 9.96 -2.56 -0.64
C GLY A 49 11.34 -2.00 -0.28
N VAL A 50 11.79 -0.90 -0.92
CA VAL A 50 13.13 -0.35 -0.69
C VAL A 50 13.34 0.14 0.75
N ALA A 51 12.25 0.47 1.47
CA ALA A 51 12.31 0.84 2.88
C ALA A 51 12.79 -0.30 3.80
N PHE A 52 12.75 -1.55 3.34
CA PHE A 52 13.16 -2.75 4.09
C PHE A 52 14.34 -3.49 3.45
N ALA A 53 14.91 -2.95 2.37
CA ALA A 53 16.03 -3.56 1.68
C ALA A 53 17.34 -3.38 2.48
N ASP A 54 18.17 -4.43 2.50
CA ASP A 54 19.49 -4.39 3.12
C ASP A 54 20.44 -3.48 2.32
N LEU A 55 21.19 -2.61 3.02
CA LEU A 55 22.16 -1.69 2.41
C LEU A 55 23.19 -2.41 1.57
N TYR A 56 23.59 -3.63 1.92
CA TYR A 56 24.52 -4.38 1.08
C TYR A 56 24.01 -4.50 -0.37
N HIS A 57 22.72 -4.81 -0.53
CA HIS A 57 22.08 -4.93 -1.83
C HIS A 57 21.89 -3.56 -2.50
N LEU A 58 21.61 -2.51 -1.72
CA LEU A 58 21.49 -1.14 -2.25
C LEU A 58 22.83 -0.60 -2.77
N LEU A 59 23.94 -0.87 -2.07
CA LEU A 59 25.29 -0.44 -2.47
C LEU A 59 25.74 -1.11 -3.78
N GLN A 60 25.45 -2.40 -3.96
CA GLN A 60 25.79 -3.13 -5.20
C GLN A 60 25.12 -2.53 -6.43
N GLU A 61 23.98 -1.88 -6.24
CA GLU A 61 23.21 -1.28 -7.32
C GLU A 61 23.51 0.22 -7.51
N GLY A 62 24.53 0.75 -6.84
CA GLY A 62 25.04 2.11 -7.04
C GLY A 62 24.41 3.19 -6.16
N PHE A 63 23.60 2.83 -5.16
CA PHE A 63 23.15 3.80 -4.15
C PHE A 63 24.29 4.13 -3.19
N ARG A 64 24.37 5.39 -2.75
CA ARG A 64 25.47 5.89 -1.90
C ARG A 64 25.15 5.81 -0.40
N SER A 65 23.86 5.72 -0.05
CA SER A 65 23.39 5.74 1.34
C SER A 65 22.02 5.07 1.48
N TYR A 66 21.73 4.54 2.68
CA TYR A 66 20.42 4.01 3.09
C TYR A 66 19.28 5.01 2.84
N ASN A 67 19.55 6.31 2.94
CA ASN A 67 18.52 7.35 2.83
C ASN A 67 18.27 7.82 1.39
N ASP A 68 19.18 7.53 0.46
CA ASP A 68 19.07 8.03 -0.92
C ASP A 68 18.10 7.18 -1.75
N ALA A 69 18.14 5.86 -1.58
CA ALA A 69 17.32 4.94 -2.37
C ALA A 69 15.81 5.16 -2.12
N PRO A 70 15.30 5.14 -0.87
CA PRO A 70 13.88 5.42 -0.61
C PRO A 70 13.43 6.77 -1.13
N LYS A 71 14.30 7.79 -1.08
CA LYS A 71 14.00 9.13 -1.58
C LYS A 71 13.76 9.13 -3.08
N ILE A 72 14.64 8.49 -3.85
CA ILE A 72 14.52 8.42 -5.31
C ILE A 72 13.20 7.75 -5.72
N PHE A 73 12.83 6.64 -5.08
CA PHE A 73 11.57 5.97 -5.37
C PHE A 73 10.36 6.81 -4.92
N PHE A 74 10.42 7.45 -3.76
CA PHE A 74 9.37 8.34 -3.28
C PHE A 74 9.14 9.54 -4.22
N ASP A 75 10.21 10.17 -4.68
CA ASP A 75 10.15 11.32 -5.59
C ASP A 75 9.55 10.91 -6.95
N ARG A 76 9.86 9.71 -7.45
CA ARG A 76 9.25 9.15 -8.67
C ARG A 76 7.75 8.95 -8.52
N VAL A 77 7.30 8.34 -7.42
CA VAL A 77 5.86 8.11 -7.19
C VAL A 77 5.14 9.44 -7.01
N THR A 78 5.73 10.38 -6.29
CA THR A 78 5.15 11.73 -6.09
C THR A 78 5.00 12.46 -7.40
N LEU A 79 6.02 12.43 -8.28
CA LEU A 79 5.95 13.06 -9.60
C LEU A 79 4.83 12.45 -10.45
N LEU A 80 4.73 11.12 -10.49
CA LEU A 80 3.68 10.42 -11.23
C LEU A 80 2.28 10.70 -10.68
N TYR A 81 2.16 10.81 -9.36
CA TYR A 81 0.93 11.21 -8.68
C TYR A 81 0.53 12.64 -9.04
N GLU A 82 1.48 13.59 -9.02
CA GLU A 82 1.23 15.00 -9.35
C GLU A 82 0.89 15.22 -10.84
N MET A 83 1.31 14.30 -11.70
CA MET A 83 0.94 14.27 -13.12
C MET A 83 -0.44 13.64 -13.39
N ASP A 84 -1.15 13.18 -12.35
CA ASP A 84 -2.48 12.55 -12.46
C ASP A 84 -2.52 11.37 -13.44
N VAL A 85 -1.44 10.57 -13.48
CA VAL A 85 -1.29 9.44 -14.42
C VAL A 85 -2.29 8.32 -14.13
N GLU A 86 -2.67 8.14 -12.86
CA GLU A 86 -3.56 7.07 -12.43
C GLU A 86 -4.96 7.60 -12.13
N SER A 87 -5.96 7.19 -12.91
CA SER A 87 -7.34 7.64 -12.73
C SER A 87 -8.21 6.68 -11.92
N ASN A 88 -7.79 5.43 -11.70
CA ASN A 88 -8.60 4.48 -10.94
C ASN A 88 -8.50 4.79 -9.44
N PRO A 89 -9.62 5.11 -8.77
CA PRO A 89 -9.58 5.50 -7.36
C PRO A 89 -9.15 4.34 -6.44
N THR A 90 -9.39 3.09 -6.82
CA THR A 90 -8.94 1.91 -6.05
C THR A 90 -7.42 1.81 -6.08
N THR A 91 -6.83 1.92 -7.28
CA THR A 91 -5.37 1.94 -7.48
C THR A 91 -4.74 3.14 -6.77
N MET A 92 -5.40 4.30 -6.81
CA MET A 92 -4.93 5.50 -6.13
C MET A 92 -4.88 5.31 -4.60
N ILE A 93 -5.89 4.69 -3.98
CA ILE A 93 -5.86 4.37 -2.55
C ILE A 93 -4.68 3.44 -2.22
N GLN A 94 -4.44 2.41 -3.06
CA GLN A 94 -3.28 1.51 -2.91
C GLN A 94 -1.96 2.29 -2.92
N ILE A 95 -1.77 3.18 -3.91
CA ILE A 95 -0.58 4.04 -4.02
C ILE A 95 -0.42 4.91 -2.77
N LEU A 96 -1.48 5.62 -2.36
CA LEU A 96 -1.45 6.52 -1.21
C LEU A 96 -1.13 5.78 0.10
N LEU A 97 -1.67 4.57 0.28
CA LEU A 97 -1.36 3.71 1.43
C LEU A 97 0.11 3.28 1.43
N LEU A 98 0.67 2.90 0.27
CA LEU A 98 2.08 2.55 0.14
C LEU A 98 2.99 3.75 0.43
N MET A 99 2.60 4.96 -0.01
CA MET A 99 3.32 6.21 0.26
C MET A 99 3.48 6.53 1.75
N THR A 100 2.63 5.97 2.62
CA THR A 100 2.75 6.13 4.08
C THR A 100 4.00 5.45 4.66
N TYR A 101 4.77 4.65 3.90
CA TYR A 101 6.05 4.10 4.37
C TYR A 101 7.19 5.13 4.37
N TRP A 102 6.98 6.31 3.80
CA TRP A 102 7.98 7.37 3.74
C TRP A 102 8.41 7.85 5.12
N TYR A 103 9.70 7.71 5.47
CA TYR A 103 10.27 8.21 6.73
C TYR A 103 11.15 9.45 6.54
N GLY A 104 11.02 10.16 5.42
CA GLY A 104 11.92 11.26 5.08
C GLY A 104 11.98 12.37 6.11
N GLN A 105 13.07 13.15 6.03
CA GLN A 105 13.41 14.23 6.96
C GLN A 105 12.24 15.18 7.26
N GLN A 106 12.20 15.68 8.50
CA GLN A 106 11.15 16.49 9.11
C GLN A 106 10.77 17.79 8.38
N ASN A 107 11.44 18.13 7.26
CA ASN A 107 11.22 19.33 6.47
C ASN A 107 10.31 19.10 5.23
N VAL A 108 9.76 17.91 5.05
CA VAL A 108 8.81 17.63 3.95
C VAL A 108 7.40 18.02 4.37
N THR A 109 6.75 18.91 3.60
CA THR A 109 5.39 19.42 3.86
C THR A 109 4.32 18.30 3.88
N LYS A 110 4.59 17.17 3.23
CA LYS A 110 3.72 15.99 3.09
C LYS A 110 4.29 14.79 3.87
N GLY A 111 3.94 14.67 5.16
CA GLY A 111 4.30 13.51 6.00
C GLY A 111 3.42 12.27 5.77
N ARG A 112 3.68 11.17 6.49
CA ARG A 112 2.90 9.91 6.38
C ARG A 112 1.40 10.10 6.59
N PHE A 113 1.03 10.92 7.59
CA PHE A 113 -0.35 11.26 7.90
C PHE A 113 -1.04 12.07 6.79
N TYR A 114 -0.29 12.85 6.00
CA TYR A 114 -0.86 13.55 4.85
C TYR A 114 -1.37 12.54 3.82
N TRP A 115 -0.55 11.56 3.45
CA TRP A 115 -0.92 10.52 2.50
C TRP A 115 -2.04 9.63 3.03
N LEU A 116 -1.97 9.26 4.31
CA LEU A 116 -3.02 8.47 4.95
C LEU A 116 -4.38 9.21 4.94
N ARG A 117 -4.40 10.50 5.27
CA ARG A 117 -5.64 11.29 5.27
C ARG A 117 -6.27 11.39 3.88
N ILE A 118 -5.45 11.53 2.83
CA ILE A 118 -5.96 11.54 1.45
C ILE A 118 -6.50 10.15 1.10
N ALA A 119 -5.81 9.07 1.47
CA ALA A 119 -6.28 7.71 1.25
C ALA A 119 -7.65 7.47 1.91
N PHE A 120 -7.83 7.92 3.16
CA PHE A 120 -9.12 7.84 3.86
C PHE A 120 -10.22 8.63 3.16
N SER A 121 -9.95 9.90 2.83
CA SER A 121 -10.93 10.74 2.14
C SER A 121 -11.41 10.07 0.85
N LEU A 122 -10.47 9.59 0.04
CA LEU A 122 -10.80 8.92 -1.22
C LEU A 122 -11.54 7.59 -1.00
N ALA A 123 -11.15 6.82 0.03
CA ALA A 123 -11.83 5.60 0.41
C ALA A 123 -13.29 5.84 0.83
N THR A 124 -13.55 6.88 1.62
CA THR A 124 -14.91 7.26 2.01
C THR A 124 -15.70 7.82 0.84
N ASP A 125 -15.07 8.58 -0.06
CA ASP A 125 -15.72 9.17 -1.24
C ASP A 125 -16.23 8.09 -2.20
N ILE A 126 -15.50 6.98 -2.35
CA ILE A 126 -15.95 5.82 -3.13
C ILE A 126 -16.78 4.82 -2.31
N GLY A 127 -17.12 5.13 -1.06
CA GLY A 127 -17.99 4.34 -0.20
C GLY A 127 -17.40 3.00 0.24
N LEU A 128 -16.10 2.94 0.55
CA LEU A 128 -15.48 1.74 1.14
C LEU A 128 -15.93 1.47 2.58
N ASP A 129 -16.36 2.52 3.30
CA ASP A 129 -16.85 2.49 4.69
C ASP A 129 -18.21 1.80 4.85
N ARG A 130 -18.99 1.63 3.77
CA ARG A 130 -20.39 1.18 3.83
C ARG A 130 -20.60 -0.29 3.42
N GLN A 131 -19.55 -1.09 3.32
CA GLN A 131 -19.60 -2.37 2.61
C GLN A 131 -20.14 -3.58 3.39
N HIS A 132 -20.68 -3.39 4.59
CA HIS A 132 -21.12 -4.44 5.52
C HIS A 132 -22.34 -5.30 5.10
N GLN A 133 -22.83 -5.24 3.86
CA GLN A 133 -24.20 -5.69 3.55
C GLN A 133 -24.35 -6.81 2.51
N PHE A 134 -23.27 -7.47 2.06
CA PHE A 134 -23.41 -8.38 0.91
C PHE A 134 -22.82 -9.77 1.19
N SER A 135 -23.71 -10.77 1.25
CA SER A 135 -23.40 -12.19 1.49
C SER A 135 -22.80 -12.93 0.29
N ASN A 136 -22.81 -12.33 -0.91
CA ASN A 136 -22.16 -12.85 -2.11
C ASN A 136 -21.19 -11.79 -2.66
N GLN A 137 -19.99 -11.76 -2.10
CA GLN A 137 -19.00 -10.76 -2.49
C GLN A 137 -18.25 -11.18 -3.75
N SER A 138 -18.38 -10.37 -4.80
CA SER A 138 -17.49 -10.45 -5.96
C SER A 138 -16.03 -10.22 -5.55
N VAL A 139 -15.06 -10.71 -6.33
CA VAL A 139 -13.61 -10.47 -6.11
C VAL A 139 -13.30 -8.98 -5.91
N ARG A 140 -13.96 -8.13 -6.71
CA ARG A 140 -13.83 -6.67 -6.61
C ARG A 140 -14.31 -6.13 -5.26
N GLN A 141 -15.37 -6.70 -4.71
CA GLN A 141 -15.93 -6.28 -3.45
C GLN A 141 -15.07 -6.67 -2.26
N ARG A 142 -14.50 -7.88 -2.28
CA ARG A 142 -13.51 -8.34 -1.29
C ARG A 142 -12.29 -7.42 -1.29
N MET A 143 -11.76 -7.06 -2.46
CA MET A 143 -10.64 -6.12 -2.54
C MET A 143 -10.98 -4.74 -1.94
N ARG A 144 -12.17 -4.22 -2.21
CA ARG A 144 -12.63 -2.94 -1.66
C ARG A 144 -12.73 -2.99 -0.12
N GLN A 145 -13.27 -4.08 0.43
CA GLN A 145 -13.33 -4.32 1.86
C GLN A 145 -11.92 -4.46 2.47
N LYS A 146 -11.04 -5.24 1.84
CA LYS A 146 -9.63 -5.38 2.22
C LYS A 146 -8.92 -4.03 2.27
N LEU A 147 -9.16 -3.15 1.28
CA LEU A 147 -8.58 -1.81 1.24
C LEU A 147 -9.08 -0.91 2.37
N TRP A 148 -10.38 -0.98 2.71
CA TRP A 148 -10.90 -0.27 3.87
C TRP A 148 -10.18 -0.67 5.16
N TYR A 149 -10.02 -1.98 5.38
CA TYR A 149 -9.29 -2.48 6.54
C TYR A 149 -7.82 -2.09 6.51
N CYS A 150 -7.17 -2.06 5.33
CA CYS A 150 -5.81 -1.54 5.20
C CYS A 150 -5.70 -0.08 5.67
N CYS A 151 -6.66 0.79 5.32
CA CYS A 151 -6.71 2.16 5.84
C CYS A 151 -6.79 2.19 7.37
N LEU A 152 -7.75 1.45 7.95
CA LEU A 152 -7.96 1.37 9.41
C LEU A 152 -6.74 0.82 10.16
N MET A 153 -6.16 -0.27 9.67
CA MET A 153 -4.96 -0.89 10.25
C MET A 153 -3.78 0.06 10.18
N ARG A 154 -3.61 0.77 9.05
CA ARG A 154 -2.51 1.70 8.88
C ARG A 154 -2.62 2.92 9.80
N ASP A 155 -3.82 3.46 10.00
CA ASP A 155 -4.08 4.54 10.97
C ASP A 155 -3.67 4.15 12.38
N LYS A 156 -4.11 2.97 12.83
CA LYS A 156 -3.76 2.44 14.15
C LYS A 156 -2.26 2.26 14.29
N LEU A 157 -1.60 1.67 13.29
CA LEU A 157 -0.16 1.44 13.34
C LEU A 157 0.62 2.75 13.44
N LEU A 158 0.30 3.75 12.59
CA LEU A 158 0.98 5.04 12.61
C LEU A 158 0.77 5.78 13.94
N SER A 159 -0.46 5.78 14.46
CA SER A 159 -0.80 6.42 15.73
C SER A 159 -0.06 5.81 16.92
N ILE A 160 0.10 4.48 16.94
CA ILE A 160 0.92 3.78 17.93
C ILE A 160 2.39 4.22 17.81
N THR A 161 2.95 4.23 16.60
CA THR A 161 4.36 4.57 16.40
C THR A 161 4.70 6.04 16.73
N GLU A 162 3.78 6.97 16.46
CA GLU A 162 4.00 8.41 16.67
C GLU A 162 3.40 8.93 17.99
N ARG A 163 2.83 8.06 18.82
CA ARG A 163 2.19 8.39 20.11
C ARG A 163 1.13 9.49 19.99
N ARG A 164 0.31 9.42 18.94
CA ARG A 164 -0.80 10.34 18.69
C ARG A 164 -2.13 9.61 18.77
N GLN A 165 -3.20 10.33 19.02
CA GLN A 165 -4.56 9.77 18.94
C GLN A 165 -4.89 9.45 17.48
N ASN A 166 -5.55 8.31 17.25
CA ASN A 166 -6.05 7.93 15.92
C ASN A 166 -6.95 9.03 15.38
N ALA A 167 -6.77 9.42 14.11
CA ALA A 167 -7.63 10.42 13.49
C ALA A 167 -9.08 9.90 13.38
N HIS A 168 -9.25 8.59 13.19
CA HIS A 168 -10.55 7.94 13.01
C HIS A 168 -11.05 7.19 14.25
N CYS A 169 -10.56 7.50 15.46
CA CYS A 169 -11.04 6.77 16.64
C CYS A 169 -12.54 7.01 16.91
N CYS A 170 -13.28 5.91 16.79
CA CYS A 170 -14.14 5.46 17.89
C CYS A 170 -15.57 6.06 17.94
N HIS A 171 -16.17 6.34 16.79
CA HIS A 171 -17.63 6.39 16.66
C HIS A 171 -18.15 5.14 15.95
N HIS A 172 -18.30 4.06 16.73
CA HIS A 172 -19.25 2.97 16.45
C HIS A 172 -19.17 2.33 15.05
N GLU A 173 -17.98 2.00 14.57
CA GLU A 173 -17.86 1.02 13.49
C GLU A 173 -18.06 -0.36 14.11
N ASN A 174 -19.25 -0.94 13.91
CA ASN A 174 -19.50 -2.34 14.17
C ASN A 174 -18.52 -3.15 13.30
N LEU A 175 -17.35 -3.51 13.85
CA LEU A 175 -16.49 -4.56 13.33
C LEU A 175 -17.19 -5.91 13.55
N GLU A 176 -18.36 -6.09 12.93
CA GLU A 176 -18.98 -7.39 12.83
C GLU A 176 -18.28 -8.19 11.74
N GLY A 177 -17.64 -9.29 12.16
CA GLY A 177 -17.23 -10.41 11.31
C GLY A 177 -16.23 -10.10 10.20
N LEU A 178 -14.98 -9.83 10.56
CA LEU A 178 -13.86 -10.09 9.64
C LEU A 178 -13.82 -11.61 9.40
N ASP A 179 -14.15 -12.05 8.20
CA ASP A 179 -13.91 -13.44 7.80
C ASP A 179 -12.41 -13.58 7.50
N PRO A 180 -11.67 -14.48 8.15
CA PRO A 180 -10.27 -14.74 7.80
C PRO A 180 -10.07 -15.04 6.30
N ASP A 181 -11.08 -15.59 5.62
CA ASP A 181 -11.06 -15.86 4.18
C ASP A 181 -10.93 -14.58 3.32
N ASP A 182 -11.26 -13.39 3.86
CA ASP A 182 -11.09 -12.11 3.16
C ASP A 182 -9.60 -11.74 2.96
N PHE A 183 -8.69 -12.37 3.72
CA PHE A 183 -7.24 -12.11 3.69
C PHE A 183 -6.43 -13.29 3.17
N GLU A 184 -7.06 -14.42 2.84
CA GLU A 184 -6.37 -15.54 2.21
C GLU A 184 -5.94 -15.17 0.79
N ASP A 185 -4.63 -15.08 0.58
CA ASP A 185 -4.04 -14.90 -0.74
C ASP A 185 -3.33 -16.20 -1.13
N ALA A 186 -3.84 -16.87 -2.17
CA ALA A 186 -3.29 -18.14 -2.65
C ALA A 186 -1.80 -18.05 -3.02
N ALA A 187 -1.31 -16.85 -3.34
CA ALA A 187 0.10 -16.59 -3.63
C ALA A 187 1.02 -16.81 -2.41
N LEU A 188 0.53 -16.61 -1.18
CA LEU A 188 1.35 -16.79 0.04
C LEU A 188 1.57 -18.26 0.39
N SER A 189 0.72 -19.17 -0.08
CA SER A 189 0.91 -20.61 0.12
C SER A 189 1.94 -21.25 -0.83
N GLN A 190 2.48 -20.47 -1.78
CA GLN A 190 3.42 -20.94 -2.80
C GLN A 190 4.80 -20.26 -2.74
N ALA A 191 5.05 -19.42 -1.73
CA ALA A 191 6.32 -18.71 -1.50
C ALA A 191 7.17 -19.39 -0.42
#